data_AF-A0A850SLB3-F1
#
_entry.id   AF-A0A850SLB3-F1
#
_cell.length_a   1.000
_cell.length_b   1.000
_cell.length_c   1.000
_cell.angle_alpha   90.00
_cell.angle_beta   90.00
_cell.angle_gamma   90.00
#
_symmetry.space_group_name_H-M   'P 1'
#
loop_
_entity.id
_entity.type
_entity.pdbx_description
1 polymer ?
#
loop_
_entity_poly.entity_id
_entity_poly.type
_entity_poly.pdbx_seq_one_letter_code
_entity_poly.pdbx_strand_id
1 'polypeptide(L)'
;MTGKQGVVVHSFLFYFALLIPISALHEFGHGVVCWMEGDTFRIGLTMRGMWLDCLADVDGNTFFLAIGGVFGLAGSLAIIVASRAVRSVALLTVGLAFSVDHGAKIFLEGFLTEFYFTSTSDIVVTAIQVGSLGGLLWWFIVRQAAVPKARS
;
A
#
# COMPACT_ATOMS: atom_id res chain seq x y z
N MET A 1 19.16 4.43 -18.34
CA MET A 1 18.25 3.37 -18.83
C MET A 1 17.07 4.03 -19.53
N THR A 2 16.97 3.94 -20.85
CA THR A 2 15.96 4.67 -21.64
C THR A 2 14.65 3.89 -21.83
N GLY A 3 13.52 4.60 -21.81
CA GLY A 3 12.22 4.14 -22.30
C GLY A 3 11.39 3.32 -21.30
N LYS A 4 11.54 1.99 -21.30
CA LYS A 4 10.60 1.07 -20.62
C LYS A 4 11.24 0.27 -19.48
N GLN A 5 12.45 -0.23 -19.69
CA GLN A 5 13.22 -0.93 -18.65
C GLN A 5 13.51 -0.01 -17.45
N GLY A 6 13.72 1.28 -17.72
CA GLY A 6 13.82 2.30 -16.67
C GLY A 6 12.57 2.32 -15.78
N VAL A 7 11.37 2.34 -16.35
CA VAL A 7 10.13 2.38 -15.55
C VAL A 7 10.01 1.15 -14.67
N VAL A 8 10.26 -0.05 -15.21
CA VAL A 8 10.19 -1.30 -14.44
C VAL A 8 11.16 -1.28 -13.26
N VAL A 9 12.44 -0.99 -13.52
CA VAL A 9 13.47 -0.96 -12.47
C VAL A 9 13.16 0.09 -11.41
N HIS A 10 12.81 1.31 -11.80
CA HIS A 10 12.49 2.36 -10.83
C HIS A 10 11.22 2.04 -10.04
N SER A 11 10.21 1.40 -10.64
CA SER A 11 9.01 0.98 -9.92
C SER A 11 9.34 -0.04 -8.84
N PHE A 12 10.19 -1.04 -9.12
CA PHE A 12 10.62 -1.98 -8.09
C PHE A 12 11.43 -1.29 -6.99
N LEU A 13 12.36 -0.40 -7.35
CA LEU A 13 13.14 0.36 -6.37
C LEU A 13 12.24 1.21 -5.46
N PHE A 14 11.31 1.96 -6.05
CA PHE A 14 10.36 2.77 -5.28
C PHE A 14 9.42 1.90 -4.45
N TYR A 15 8.95 0.78 -4.99
CA TYR A 15 8.10 -0.15 -4.26
C TYR A 15 8.78 -0.66 -2.99
N PHE A 16 9.99 -1.21 -3.09
CA PHE A 16 10.72 -1.69 -1.90
C PHE A 16 11.11 -0.55 -0.94
N ALA A 17 11.47 0.61 -1.47
CA ALA A 17 11.81 1.78 -0.64
C ALA A 17 10.60 2.33 0.13
N LEU A 18 9.41 2.28 -0.46
CA LEU A 18 8.18 2.84 0.11
C LEU A 18 7.36 1.80 0.88
N LEU A 19 7.66 0.51 0.76
CA LEU A 19 6.96 -0.57 1.46
C LEU A 19 6.96 -0.34 2.97
N ILE A 20 8.14 -0.13 3.58
CA ILE A 20 8.23 0.10 5.04
C ILE A 20 7.51 1.40 5.45
N PRO A 21 7.77 2.58 4.84
CA PRO A 21 7.06 3.81 5.20
C PRO A 21 5.54 3.73 5.09
N ILE A 22 5.02 3.07 4.05
CA ILE A 22 3.58 2.96 3.81
C ILE A 22 2.94 1.97 4.79
N SER A 23 3.59 0.83 5.05
CA SER A 23 3.18 -0.07 6.13
C SER A 23 3.22 0.62 7.49
N ALA A 24 4.22 1.45 7.76
CA ALA A 24 4.30 2.20 9.02
C ALA A 24 3.16 3.21 9.17
N LEU A 25 2.75 3.87 8.08
CA LEU A 25 1.57 4.75 8.10
C LEU A 25 0.28 3.96 8.38
N HIS A 26 0.16 2.76 7.81
CA HIS A 26 -0.96 1.88 8.09
C HIS A 26 -1.03 1.51 9.58
N GLU A 27 0.06 1.00 10.15
CA GLU A 27 0.12 0.71 11.59
C GLU A 27 -0.12 1.95 12.44
N PHE A 28 0.46 3.10 12.05
CA PHE A 28 0.23 4.36 12.76
C PHE A 28 -1.25 4.75 12.81
N GLY A 29 -2.04 4.43 11.77
CA GLY A 29 -3.48 4.62 11.77
C GLY A 29 -4.17 3.91 12.94
N HIS A 30 -3.84 2.63 13.17
CA HIS A 30 -4.32 1.90 14.35
C HIS A 30 -3.84 2.56 15.65
N GLY A 31 -2.59 3.00 15.69
CA GLY A 31 -1.98 3.65 16.86
C GLY A 31 -2.65 4.96 17.25
N VAL A 32 -3.16 5.73 16.28
CA VAL A 32 -3.94 6.95 16.55
C VAL A 32 -5.18 6.63 17.38
N VAL A 33 -5.89 5.55 17.07
CA VAL A 33 -7.09 5.16 17.82
C VAL A 33 -6.73 4.70 19.23
N CYS A 34 -5.70 3.84 19.37
CA CYS A 34 -5.16 3.47 20.70
C CYS A 34 -4.82 4.69 21.56
N TRP A 35 -4.14 5.66 20.98
CA TRP A 35 -3.75 6.87 21.68
C TRP A 35 -4.95 7.74 22.07
N MET A 36 -5.96 7.83 21.19
CA MET A 36 -7.20 8.57 21.49
C MET A 36 -8.04 7.91 22.59
N GLU A 37 -7.94 6.60 22.76
CA GLU A 37 -8.59 5.86 23.85
C GLU A 37 -7.83 5.98 25.19
N GLY A 38 -6.66 6.63 25.19
CA GLY A 38 -5.86 6.90 26.38
C GLY A 38 -4.73 5.89 26.61
N ASP A 39 -4.49 5.00 25.65
CA ASP A 39 -3.56 3.91 25.77
C ASP A 39 -2.26 4.11 24.99
N THR A 40 -1.28 3.31 25.35
CA THR A 40 0.00 3.23 24.63
C THR A 40 -0.01 2.04 23.68
N PHE A 41 0.67 2.17 22.56
CA PHE A 41 0.82 1.11 21.57
C PHE A 41 2.30 0.80 21.30
N ARG A 42 2.57 -0.38 20.77
CA ARG A 42 3.89 -0.81 20.32
C ARG A 42 3.83 -1.10 18.82
N ILE A 43 4.79 -0.57 18.08
CA ILE A 43 4.98 -0.90 16.67
C ILE A 43 6.21 -1.78 16.54
N GLY A 44 6.09 -2.87 15.78
CA GLY A 44 7.19 -3.75 15.45
C GLY A 44 7.26 -4.03 13.95
N LEU A 45 8.38 -4.63 13.54
CA LEU A 45 8.60 -5.13 12.19
C LEU A 45 9.06 -6.59 12.28
N THR A 46 8.41 -7.45 11.51
CA THR A 46 8.77 -8.87 11.37
C THR A 46 8.95 -9.22 9.90
N MET A 47 9.36 -10.46 9.62
CA MET A 47 9.41 -10.98 8.25
C MET A 47 8.03 -11.06 7.57
N ARG A 48 6.93 -11.00 8.34
CA ARG A 48 5.56 -10.97 7.81
C ARG A 48 5.08 -9.55 7.47
N GLY A 49 5.76 -8.54 7.98
CA GLY A 49 5.35 -7.14 7.86
C GLY A 49 5.46 -6.40 9.18
N MET A 50 4.99 -5.15 9.15
CA MET A 50 4.81 -4.37 10.37
C MET A 50 3.58 -4.85 11.13
N TRP A 51 3.56 -4.59 12.42
CA TRP A 51 2.42 -4.85 13.28
C TRP A 51 2.33 -3.77 14.34
N LEU A 52 1.12 -3.55 14.82
CA LEU A 52 0.85 -2.74 16.00
C LEU A 52 0.09 -3.57 17.02
N ASP A 53 0.49 -3.42 18.28
CA ASP A 53 -0.23 -3.98 19.44
C ASP A 53 -0.67 -2.83 20.34
N CYS A 54 -1.95 -2.83 20.67
CA CYS A 54 -2.56 -1.88 21.59
C CYS A 54 -2.53 -2.49 22.99
N LEU A 55 -1.97 -1.80 23.99
CA LEU A 55 -1.85 -2.40 25.33
C LEU A 55 -3.19 -2.48 26.09
N ALA A 56 -4.27 -1.95 25.52
CA ALA A 56 -5.64 -2.11 26.02
C ALA A 56 -6.52 -2.85 25.01
N ASP A 57 -7.66 -3.31 25.52
CA ASP A 57 -8.59 -4.17 24.79
C ASP A 57 -9.45 -3.33 23.84
N VAL A 58 -8.97 -3.16 22.60
CA VAL A 58 -9.71 -2.52 21.48
C VAL A 58 -10.43 -3.57 20.64
N ASP A 59 -10.51 -4.82 21.13
CA ASP A 59 -11.04 -5.96 20.39
C ASP A 59 -12.49 -5.71 19.93
N GLY A 60 -12.70 -5.88 18.62
CA GLY A 60 -14.03 -5.80 18.00
C GLY A 60 -14.45 -4.42 17.50
N ASN A 61 -13.62 -3.37 17.61
CA ASN A 61 -13.93 -2.08 17.03
C ASN A 61 -13.60 -2.04 15.53
N THR A 62 -14.61 -2.17 14.67
CA THR A 62 -14.48 -2.08 13.20
C THR A 62 -13.75 -0.81 12.75
N PHE A 63 -13.92 0.30 13.47
CA PHE A 63 -13.21 1.54 13.17
C PHE A 63 -11.71 1.41 13.44
N PHE A 64 -11.32 0.85 14.59
CA PHE A 64 -9.93 0.54 14.90
C PHE A 64 -9.29 -0.33 13.81
N LEU A 65 -10.01 -1.35 13.35
CA LEU A 65 -9.52 -2.26 12.31
C LEU A 65 -9.40 -1.59 10.94
N ALA A 66 -10.37 -0.79 10.49
CA ALA A 66 -10.32 -0.21 9.15
C ALA A 66 -9.40 1.02 9.04
N ILE A 67 -9.14 1.72 10.15
CA ILE A 67 -8.44 3.02 10.12
C ILE A 67 -6.98 2.90 9.68
N GLY A 68 -6.32 1.77 9.96
CA GLY A 68 -4.98 1.50 9.45
C GLY A 68 -4.97 1.49 7.93
N GLY A 69 -5.92 0.78 7.32
CA GLY A 69 -6.14 0.79 5.87
C GLY A 69 -6.33 2.21 5.31
N VAL A 70 -7.10 3.06 6.00
CA VAL A 70 -7.35 4.46 5.59
C VAL A 70 -6.06 5.28 5.57
N PHE A 71 -5.21 5.17 6.59
CA PHE A 71 -3.94 5.90 6.64
C PHE A 71 -2.96 5.41 5.56
N GLY A 72 -2.87 4.10 5.35
CA GLY A 72 -2.08 3.53 4.25
C GLY A 72 -2.56 4.00 2.88
N LEU A 73 -3.88 4.07 2.67
CA LEU A 73 -4.46 4.62 1.45
C LEU A 73 -4.13 6.12 1.29
N ALA A 74 -4.24 6.92 2.36
CA ALA A 74 -3.88 8.33 2.33
C ALA A 74 -2.41 8.55 1.94
N GLY A 75 -1.49 7.76 2.50
CA GLY A 75 -0.07 7.77 2.11
C GLY A 75 0.13 7.39 0.63
N SER A 76 -0.61 6.40 0.15
CA SER A 76 -0.58 5.96 -1.26
C SER A 76 -1.07 7.06 -2.21
N LEU A 77 -2.16 7.75 -1.85
CA LEU A 77 -2.67 8.89 -2.60
C LEU A 77 -1.67 10.05 -2.61
N ALA A 78 -0.96 10.30 -1.49
CA ALA A 78 0.10 11.30 -1.45
C ALA A 78 1.24 10.96 -2.42
N ILE A 79 1.62 9.68 -2.56
CA ILE A 79 2.59 9.24 -3.57
C ILE A 79 2.08 9.52 -4.98
N ILE A 80 0.80 9.27 -5.28
CA ILE A 80 0.19 9.57 -6.58
C ILE A 80 0.20 11.08 -6.88
N VAL A 81 -0.01 11.92 -5.88
CA VAL A 81 0.09 13.38 -6.05
C VAL A 81 1.54 13.78 -6.29
N ALA A 82 2.49 13.27 -5.50
CA ALA A 82 3.91 13.52 -5.66
C ALA A 82 4.43 13.07 -7.03
N SER A 83 3.94 11.94 -7.54
CA SER A 83 4.34 11.41 -8.85
C SER A 83 4.01 12.37 -9.98
N ARG A 84 2.94 13.16 -9.86
CA ARG A 84 2.59 14.22 -10.82
C ARG A 84 3.56 15.39 -10.75
N ALA A 85 3.95 15.80 -9.55
CA ALA A 85 4.91 16.90 -9.36
C ALA A 85 6.28 16.57 -9.98
N VAL A 86 6.76 15.33 -9.81
CA VAL A 86 8.04 14.88 -10.38
C VAL A 86 7.92 14.20 -11.74
N ARG A 87 6.70 14.13 -12.31
CA ARG A 87 6.39 13.48 -13.59
C ARG A 87 6.91 12.04 -13.72
N SER A 88 6.86 11.27 -12.62
CA SER A 88 7.37 9.91 -12.56
C SER A 88 6.27 8.87 -12.74
N VAL A 89 6.30 8.16 -13.88
CA VAL A 89 5.37 7.04 -14.15
C VAL A 89 5.61 5.87 -13.19
N ALA A 90 6.86 5.64 -12.80
CA ALA A 90 7.21 4.59 -11.86
C ALA A 90 6.58 4.85 -10.48
N LEU A 91 6.72 6.08 -9.98
CA LEU A 91 6.13 6.49 -8.70
C LEU A 91 4.59 6.45 -8.76
N LEU A 92 4.00 6.85 -9.89
CA LEU A 92 2.55 6.73 -10.11
C LEU A 92 2.08 5.27 -10.06
N THR A 93 2.84 4.37 -10.68
CA THR A 93 2.53 2.94 -10.73
C THR A 93 2.54 2.33 -9.33
N VAL A 94 3.57 2.65 -8.56
CA VAL A 94 3.72 2.19 -7.17
C VAL A 94 2.63 2.77 -6.27
N GLY A 95 2.33 4.07 -6.37
CA GLY A 95 1.26 4.70 -5.61
C GLY A 95 -0.11 4.08 -5.88
N LEU A 96 -0.42 3.81 -7.16
CA LEU A 96 -1.66 3.12 -7.54
C LEU A 96 -1.72 1.68 -7.01
N ALA A 97 -0.61 0.93 -7.06
CA ALA A 97 -0.56 -0.42 -6.53
C ALA A 97 -0.80 -0.44 -5.02
N PHE A 98 -0.16 0.46 -4.25
CA PHE A 98 -0.43 0.58 -2.82
C PHE A 98 -1.85 1.05 -2.51
N SER A 99 -2.45 1.93 -3.34
CA SER A 99 -3.85 2.30 -3.16
C SER A 99 -4.80 1.12 -3.31
N VAL A 100 -4.53 0.20 -4.25
CA VAL A 100 -5.32 -1.03 -4.39
C VAL A 100 -5.13 -1.95 -3.18
N ASP A 101 -3.89 -2.14 -2.72
CA ASP A 101 -3.58 -2.95 -1.54
C ASP A 101 -4.29 -2.44 -0.28
N HIS A 102 -4.13 -1.16 0.05
CA HIS A 102 -4.77 -0.59 1.23
C HIS A 102 -6.29 -0.46 1.09
N GLY A 103 -6.79 -0.22 -0.12
CA GLY A 103 -8.23 -0.29 -0.39
C GLY A 103 -8.81 -1.68 -0.10
N ALA A 104 -8.09 -2.74 -0.49
CA ALA A 104 -8.47 -4.11 -0.17
C ALA A 104 -8.39 -4.36 1.35
N LYS A 105 -7.34 -3.89 2.03
CA LYS A 105 -7.22 -4.01 3.50
C LYS A 105 -8.37 -3.34 4.24
N ILE A 106 -8.74 -2.10 3.90
CA ILE A 106 -9.93 -1.42 4.47
C ILE A 106 -11.16 -2.32 4.38
N PHE A 107 -11.37 -2.94 3.22
CA PHE A 107 -12.51 -3.82 3.02
C PHE A 107 -12.41 -5.12 3.84
N LEU A 108 -11.24 -5.75 3.86
CA LEU A 108 -11.02 -6.99 4.61
C LEU A 108 -11.10 -6.76 6.12
N GLU A 109 -10.42 -5.75 6.64
CA GLU A 109 -10.40 -5.36 8.06
C GLU A 109 -11.78 -4.92 8.54
N GLY A 110 -12.48 -4.12 7.73
CA GLY A 110 -13.76 -3.52 8.11
C GLY A 110 -14.97 -4.43 7.91
N PHE A 111 -14.94 -5.38 6.97
CA PHE A 111 -16.12 -6.17 6.60
C PHE A 111 -15.90 -7.69 6.63
N LEU A 112 -14.66 -8.17 6.50
CA LEU A 112 -14.32 -9.59 6.48
C LEU A 112 -13.28 -9.93 7.55
N THR A 113 -13.45 -9.34 8.75
CA THR A 113 -12.49 -9.39 9.86
C THR A 113 -12.06 -10.81 10.23
N GLU A 114 -13.01 -11.75 10.32
CA GLU A 114 -12.72 -13.17 10.61
C GLU A 114 -11.80 -13.80 9.58
N PHE A 115 -11.98 -13.46 8.30
CA PHE A 115 -11.10 -13.92 7.23
C PHE A 115 -9.74 -13.21 7.31
N TYR A 116 -9.74 -11.91 7.62
CA TYR A 116 -8.54 -11.08 7.72
C TYR A 116 -7.54 -11.60 8.75
N PHE A 117 -7.99 -12.18 9.87
CA PHE A 117 -7.10 -12.75 10.88
C PHE A 117 -6.54 -14.14 10.54
N THR A 118 -6.89 -14.72 9.38
CA THR A 118 -6.35 -16.02 8.95
C THR A 118 -5.04 -15.86 8.17
N SER A 119 -4.16 -16.86 8.18
CA SER A 119 -2.97 -16.87 7.31
C SER A 119 -3.30 -16.85 5.80
N THR A 120 -4.54 -17.14 5.43
CA THR A 120 -5.01 -17.09 4.05
C THR A 120 -5.15 -15.66 3.56
N SER A 121 -5.52 -14.72 4.44
CA SER A 121 -5.64 -13.30 4.09
C SER A 121 -4.27 -12.73 3.68
N ASP A 122 -3.19 -13.08 4.38
CA ASP A 122 -1.82 -12.68 4.05
C ASP A 122 -1.47 -13.03 2.60
N ILE A 123 -1.84 -14.25 2.18
CA ILE A 123 -1.62 -14.73 0.81
C ILE A 123 -2.46 -13.93 -0.18
N VAL A 124 -3.73 -13.70 0.13
CA VAL A 124 -4.66 -12.95 -0.75
C VAL A 124 -4.22 -11.50 -0.91
N VAL A 125 -3.89 -10.82 0.18
CA VAL A 125 -3.39 -9.45 0.17
C VAL A 125 -2.08 -9.37 -0.61
N THR A 126 -1.14 -10.28 -0.38
CA THR A 126 0.11 -10.36 -1.15
C THR A 126 -0.17 -10.57 -2.64
N ALA A 127 -1.11 -11.44 -3.01
CA ALA A 127 -1.49 -11.68 -4.39
C ALA A 127 -2.12 -10.44 -5.04
N ILE A 128 -2.97 -9.70 -4.31
CA ILE A 128 -3.54 -8.41 -4.76
C ILE A 128 -2.43 -7.39 -4.96
N GLN A 129 -1.47 -7.31 -4.04
CA GLN A 129 -0.37 -6.35 -4.10
C GLN A 129 0.57 -6.62 -5.28
N VAL A 130 1.03 -7.88 -5.43
CA VAL A 130 1.89 -8.28 -6.56
C VAL A 130 1.15 -8.20 -7.88
N GLY A 131 -0.11 -8.66 -7.91
CA GLY A 131 -0.97 -8.63 -9.09
C GLY A 131 -1.28 -7.22 -9.57
N SER A 132 -1.57 -6.29 -8.65
CA SER A 132 -1.81 -4.88 -8.98
C SER A 132 -0.55 -4.20 -9.51
N LEU A 133 0.62 -4.38 -8.87
CA LEU A 133 1.89 -3.84 -9.36
C LEU A 133 2.22 -4.39 -10.76
N GLY A 134 2.17 -5.71 -10.92
CA GLY A 134 2.46 -6.38 -12.19
C GLY A 134 1.49 -5.97 -13.31
N GLY A 135 0.19 -5.95 -13.01
CA GLY A 135 -0.85 -5.54 -13.95
C GLY A 135 -0.72 -4.08 -14.39
N LEU A 136 -0.42 -3.16 -13.45
CA LEU A 136 -0.20 -1.76 -13.77
C LEU A 136 1.08 -1.56 -14.60
N LEU A 137 2.18 -2.23 -14.23
CA LEU A 137 3.42 -2.21 -15.01
C LEU A 137 3.18 -2.69 -16.44
N TRP A 138 2.48 -3.82 -16.60
CA TRP A 138 2.10 -4.36 -17.90
C TRP A 138 1.29 -3.34 -18.71
N TRP A 139 0.25 -2.76 -18.09
CA TRP A 139 -0.61 -1.76 -18.73
C TRP A 139 0.18 -0.54 -19.22
N PHE A 140 1.10 0.00 -18.41
CA PHE A 140 1.94 1.13 -18.80
C PHE A 140 2.92 0.77 -19.92
N ILE A 141 3.53 -0.42 -19.90
CA ILE A 141 4.45 -0.89 -20.95
C ILE A 141 3.73 -1.01 -22.30
N VAL A 142 2.52 -1.58 -22.29
CA VAL A 142 1.67 -1.73 -23.49
C VAL A 142 1.22 -0.36 -24.00
N ARG A 143 0.72 0.53 -23.13
CA ARG A 143 0.30 1.88 -23.50
C ARG A 143 1.44 2.71 -24.11
N GLN A 144 2.65 2.63 -23.55
CA GLN A 144 3.83 3.29 -24.12
C GLN A 144 4.29 2.67 -25.46
N ALA A 145 3.90 1.44 -25.79
CA ALA A 145 4.16 0.86 -27.10
C ALA A 145 3.21 1.40 -28.19
N ALA A 146 2.00 1.81 -27.80
CA ALA A 146 0.95 2.25 -28.72
C ALA A 146 1.06 3.74 -29.12
N VAL A 147 1.92 4.53 -28.47
CA VAL A 147 2.17 5.93 -28.86
C VAL A 147 3.25 5.95 -29.93
N PRO A 148 2.94 6.26 -31.20
CA PRO A 148 3.96 6.36 -32.24
C PRO A 148 4.97 7.44 -31.85
N LYS A 149 6.27 7.11 -31.89
CA LYS A 149 7.33 8.13 -31.80
C LYS A 149 7.10 9.13 -32.92
N ALA A 150 6.71 10.36 -32.58
CA ALA A 150 6.82 11.46 -33.51
C ALA A 150 8.29 11.51 -33.98
N ARG A 151 8.50 11.31 -35.29
CA ARG A 151 9.83 11.42 -35.89
C ARG A 151 10.27 12.87 -35.74
N SER A 152 11.33 13.10 -34.96
CA SER A 152 12.14 14.32 -35.00
C SER A 152 13.10 14.25 -36.18
#